data_AF-A0A2K8UHY2-F1
#
_entry.id   AF-A0A2K8UHY2-F1
#
_cell.length_a   1.000
_cell.length_b   1.000
_cell.length_c   1.000
_cell.angle_alpha   90.00
_cell.angle_beta   90.00
_cell.angle_gamma   90.00
#
_symmetry.space_group_name_H-M   'P 1'
#
loop_
_entity.id
_entity.type
_entity.pdbx_description
1 polymer ?
#
loop_
_entity_poly.entity_id
_entity_poly.type
_entity_poly.pdbx_seq_one_letter_code
_entity_poly.pdbx_strand_id
1 'polypeptide(L)'
;MSTRAWYDYYIIAPHTGTLSLAMRFYKWGDATPENALDEYLRFRKTLNAHDGRLPVAWLDRLLRDQLGELHPELPPQFATGAFLFLLQRAAEWIECDHWRRFDPPEERADFPLCWALEEALATEPFEIPPHPDPLLERVRRFIATARYLRPWRVYGLRLNLLAWLQYLTQPTRSADMGSLAGDWDPHWDIAYRYRLFFWIHPDDPFRIERIAIELCDRDGSNLLTAADPEDDDEWQREEMDRLREAIRESDIAIAALETLQRDYAMPADRFWQFRERPDPQETRQRARRKELQASCNILLIQVEKRFGAVIAADSRPLMERIDEFDRLLTLADAVINSPDSDAWLAALGESVRRSLPETDDRTPDRNKRD
;
A
#
# COMPACT_ATOMS: atom_id res chain seq x y z
N MET A 1 -2.26 -17.00 -10.69
CA MET A 1 -1.77 -16.77 -9.31
C MET A 1 -1.96 -15.29 -8.99
N SER A 2 -2.19 -14.91 -7.73
CA SER A 2 -2.28 -13.49 -7.34
C SER A 2 -0.89 -12.86 -7.43
N THR A 3 -0.66 -11.96 -8.39
CA THR A 3 0.62 -11.27 -8.56
C THR A 3 0.66 -10.00 -7.72
N ARG A 4 1.83 -9.72 -7.13
CA ARG A 4 2.05 -8.64 -6.16
C ARG A 4 3.21 -7.76 -6.62
N ALA A 5 3.05 -6.45 -6.55
CA ALA A 5 4.12 -5.52 -6.94
C ALA A 5 4.10 -4.21 -6.16
N TRP A 6 5.27 -3.57 -6.12
CA TRP A 6 5.39 -2.16 -5.76
C TRP A 6 5.23 -1.28 -6.99
N TYR A 7 4.50 -0.18 -6.82
CA TYR A 7 4.38 0.89 -7.80
C TYR A 7 5.04 2.14 -7.26
N ASP A 8 6.03 2.64 -8.00
CA ASP A 8 6.77 3.85 -7.70
C ASP A 8 6.46 4.90 -8.77
N TYR A 9 5.88 6.03 -8.38
CA TYR A 9 5.62 7.15 -9.28
C TYR A 9 6.65 8.24 -9.08
N TYR A 10 7.49 8.40 -10.09
CA TYR A 10 8.49 9.44 -10.16
C TYR A 10 7.99 10.62 -10.98
N ILE A 11 8.11 11.83 -10.42
CA ILE A 11 7.87 13.07 -11.13
C ILE A 11 9.22 13.69 -11.49
N ILE A 12 9.38 14.03 -12.76
CA ILE A 12 10.57 14.65 -13.32
C ILE A 12 10.23 16.08 -13.69
N ALA A 13 10.94 17.02 -13.09
CA ALA A 13 10.77 18.45 -13.31
C ALA A 13 12.02 18.99 -14.04
N PRO A 14 11.96 19.17 -15.38
CA PRO A 14 13.13 19.57 -16.15
C PRO A 14 13.65 20.96 -15.78
N HIS A 15 12.76 21.88 -15.43
CA HIS A 15 13.11 23.26 -15.08
C HIS A 15 13.95 23.37 -13.81
N THR A 16 13.73 22.47 -12.83
CA THR A 16 14.52 22.39 -11.59
C THR A 16 15.62 21.33 -11.66
N GLY A 17 15.64 20.52 -12.72
CA GLY A 17 16.57 19.39 -12.85
C GLY A 17 16.35 18.31 -11.78
N THR A 18 15.11 18.15 -11.28
CA THR A 18 14.82 17.25 -10.15
C THR A 18 14.00 16.02 -10.56
N LEU A 19 14.33 14.89 -9.95
CA LEU A 19 13.60 13.63 -9.99
C LEU A 19 13.12 13.31 -8.58
N SER A 20 11.81 13.21 -8.35
CA SER A 20 11.24 12.96 -7.02
C SER A 20 10.32 11.74 -7.03
N LEU A 21 10.49 10.83 -6.06
CA LEU A 21 9.51 9.78 -5.78
C LEU A 21 8.30 10.42 -5.07
N ALA A 22 7.28 10.75 -5.86
CA ALA A 22 6.10 11.46 -5.37
C ALA A 22 5.11 10.53 -4.68
N MET A 23 5.02 9.27 -5.11
CA MET A 23 4.09 8.29 -4.56
C MET A 23 4.67 6.89 -4.67
N ARG A 24 4.49 6.09 -3.61
CA ARG A 24 4.80 4.65 -3.61
C ARG A 24 3.64 3.90 -2.98
N PHE A 25 3.18 2.83 -3.62
CA PHE A 25 2.14 1.97 -3.05
C PHE A 25 2.29 0.51 -3.49
N TYR A 26 1.73 -0.37 -2.67
CA TYR A 26 1.71 -1.81 -2.90
C TYR A 26 0.39 -2.22 -3.55
N LYS A 27 0.45 -3.05 -4.60
CA LYS A 27 -0.70 -3.64 -5.28
C LYS A 27 -0.69 -5.17 -5.14
N TRP A 28 -1.85 -5.75 -4.89
CA TRP A 28 -2.07 -7.19 -4.69
C TRP A 28 -3.15 -7.70 -5.64
N GLY A 29 -2.96 -8.91 -6.19
CA GLY A 29 -4.00 -9.65 -6.91
C GLY A 29 -3.74 -9.77 -8.41
N ASP A 30 -3.30 -8.67 -9.02
CA ASP A 30 -3.28 -8.49 -10.48
C ASP A 30 -2.07 -7.65 -10.95
N ALA A 31 -1.01 -7.57 -10.16
CA ALA A 31 0.14 -6.72 -10.48
C ALA A 31 1.14 -7.40 -11.44
N THR A 32 0.68 -7.84 -12.61
CA THR A 32 1.54 -8.43 -13.67
C THR A 32 2.14 -7.36 -14.57
N PRO A 33 3.22 -7.67 -15.32
CA PRO A 33 3.84 -6.70 -16.22
C PRO A 33 2.86 -6.19 -17.29
N GLU A 34 2.00 -7.05 -17.83
CA GLU A 34 0.98 -6.70 -18.83
C GLU A 34 -0.01 -5.68 -18.26
N ASN A 35 -0.51 -5.91 -17.04
CA ASN A 35 -1.42 -4.99 -16.38
C ASN A 35 -0.75 -3.65 -16.08
N ALA A 36 0.55 -3.64 -15.75
CA ALA A 36 1.31 -2.40 -15.59
C ALA A 36 1.45 -1.63 -16.92
N LEU A 37 1.58 -2.33 -18.05
CA LEU A 37 1.56 -1.71 -19.39
C LEU A 37 0.15 -1.17 -19.73
N ASP A 38 -0.91 -1.89 -19.40
CA ASP A 38 -2.29 -1.41 -19.59
C ASP A 38 -2.60 -0.17 -18.75
N GLU A 39 -2.10 -0.12 -17.51
CA GLU A 39 -2.16 1.07 -16.65
C GLU A 39 -1.37 2.24 -17.25
N TYR A 40 -0.17 2.00 -17.79
CA TYR A 40 0.60 3.01 -18.54
C TYR A 40 -0.20 3.55 -19.73
N LEU A 41 -0.79 2.67 -20.55
CA LEU A 41 -1.57 3.06 -21.72
C LEU A 41 -2.81 3.87 -21.33
N ARG A 42 -3.41 3.54 -20.19
CA ARG A 42 -4.54 4.28 -19.62
C ARG A 42 -4.15 5.68 -19.16
N PHE A 43 -3.00 5.82 -18.49
CA PHE A 43 -2.46 7.14 -18.16
C PHE A 43 -2.21 7.94 -19.44
N ARG A 44 -1.53 7.36 -20.43
CA ARG A 44 -1.25 8.02 -21.71
C ARG A 44 -2.53 8.46 -22.42
N LYS A 45 -3.54 7.59 -22.49
CA LYS A 45 -4.86 7.92 -23.08
C LYS A 45 -5.54 9.06 -22.35
N THR A 46 -5.54 9.03 -21.02
CA THR A 46 -6.15 10.09 -20.19
C THR A 46 -5.41 11.41 -20.39
N LEU A 47 -4.08 11.40 -20.37
CA LEU A 47 -3.27 12.59 -20.62
C LEU A 47 -3.54 13.16 -22.01
N ASN A 48 -3.57 12.33 -23.06
CA ASN A 48 -3.87 12.79 -24.42
C ASN A 48 -5.28 13.41 -24.53
N ALA A 49 -6.27 12.85 -23.83
CA ALA A 49 -7.64 13.38 -23.83
C ALA A 49 -7.74 14.77 -23.17
N HIS A 50 -6.79 15.12 -22.29
CA HIS A 50 -6.78 16.36 -21.52
C HIS A 50 -5.56 17.25 -21.83
N ASP A 51 -4.92 17.08 -22.99
CA ASP A 51 -3.72 17.84 -23.43
C ASP A 51 -2.58 17.84 -22.38
N GLY A 52 -2.41 16.69 -21.72
CA GLY A 52 -1.45 16.47 -20.64
C GLY A 52 -1.83 17.13 -19.31
N ARG A 53 -2.87 17.96 -19.25
CA ARG A 53 -3.23 18.75 -18.07
C ARG A 53 -4.25 18.04 -17.20
N LEU A 54 -3.82 17.59 -16.02
CA LEU A 54 -4.70 16.99 -15.02
C LEU A 54 -5.15 18.04 -13.98
N PRO A 55 -6.34 17.90 -13.39
CA PRO A 55 -6.84 18.87 -12.41
C PRO A 55 -6.25 18.61 -11.00
N VAL A 56 -4.93 18.45 -10.91
CA VAL A 56 -4.18 18.15 -9.68
C VAL A 56 -4.41 19.20 -8.60
N ALA A 57 -4.64 20.47 -8.99
CA ALA A 57 -4.94 21.57 -8.08
C ALA A 57 -6.14 21.30 -7.15
N TRP A 58 -7.09 20.45 -7.57
CA TRP A 58 -8.20 20.00 -6.74
C TRP A 58 -7.72 19.26 -5.48
N LEU A 59 -6.80 18.30 -5.67
CA LEU A 59 -6.23 17.53 -4.57
C LEU A 59 -5.22 18.36 -3.78
N ASP A 60 -4.38 19.16 -4.45
CA ASP A 60 -3.40 20.00 -3.75
C ASP A 60 -4.07 21.00 -2.81
N ARG A 61 -5.17 21.65 -3.23
CA ARG A 61 -5.96 22.53 -2.37
C ARG A 61 -6.48 21.79 -1.14
N LEU A 62 -7.10 20.62 -1.35
CA LEU A 62 -7.60 19.79 -0.26
C LEU A 62 -6.48 19.41 0.72
N LEU A 63 -5.31 19.00 0.22
CA LEU A 63 -4.16 18.64 1.04
C LEU A 63 -3.67 19.84 1.85
N ARG A 64 -3.55 21.03 1.25
CA ARG A 64 -3.17 22.25 1.99
C ARG A 64 -4.16 22.55 3.11
N ASP A 65 -5.46 22.49 2.82
CA ASP A 65 -6.51 22.79 3.78
C ASP A 65 -6.54 21.79 4.94
N GLN A 66 -6.27 20.50 4.68
CA GLN A 66 -6.36 19.46 5.69
C GLN A 66 -5.06 19.23 6.47
N LEU A 67 -3.90 19.40 5.83
CA LEU A 67 -2.59 19.21 6.43
C LEU A 67 -2.07 20.47 7.13
N GLY A 68 -2.48 21.66 6.67
CA GLY A 68 -2.00 22.94 7.20
C GLY A 68 -0.48 23.03 7.17
N GLU A 69 0.13 23.23 8.34
CA GLU A 69 1.59 23.37 8.49
C GLU A 69 2.38 22.10 8.12
N LEU A 70 1.72 20.94 8.00
CA LEU A 70 2.37 19.69 7.60
C LEU A 70 2.43 19.50 6.07
N HIS A 71 1.72 20.32 5.29
CA HIS A 71 1.75 20.23 3.82
C HIS A 71 3.16 20.39 3.22
N PRO A 72 4.03 21.30 3.69
CA PRO A 72 5.40 21.44 3.18
C PRO A 72 6.31 20.24 3.43
N GLU A 73 5.95 19.32 4.34
CA GLU A 73 6.72 18.09 4.64
C GLU A 73 6.46 16.98 3.60
N LEU A 74 5.50 17.17 2.69
CA LEU A 74 5.24 16.22 1.62
C LEU A 74 6.38 16.20 0.59
N PRO A 75 6.61 15.04 -0.07
CA PRO A 75 7.51 14.97 -1.21
C PRO A 75 7.19 16.05 -2.25
N PRO A 76 8.21 16.59 -2.95
CA PRO A 76 7.97 17.44 -4.11
C PRO A 76 7.00 16.79 -5.09
N GLN A 77 6.01 17.54 -5.54
CA GLN A 77 4.96 17.07 -6.46
C GLN A 77 4.14 15.87 -5.94
N PHE A 78 4.08 15.67 -4.62
CA PHE A 78 3.24 14.63 -4.01
C PHE A 78 1.79 14.69 -4.49
N ALA A 79 1.20 15.89 -4.61
CA ALA A 79 -0.17 16.03 -5.09
C ALA A 79 -0.37 15.42 -6.49
N THR A 80 0.61 15.57 -7.39
CA THR A 80 0.58 14.95 -8.73
C THR A 80 0.63 13.43 -8.63
N GLY A 81 1.57 12.89 -7.85
CA GLY A 81 1.68 11.44 -7.63
C GLY A 81 0.43 10.84 -6.98
N ALA A 82 -0.11 11.50 -5.96
CA ALA A 82 -1.34 11.09 -5.29
C ALA A 82 -2.56 11.19 -6.21
N PHE A 83 -2.63 12.19 -7.09
CA PHE A 83 -3.70 12.31 -8.07
C PHE A 83 -3.66 11.17 -9.10
N LEU A 84 -2.48 10.83 -9.60
CA LEU A 84 -2.28 9.68 -10.49
C LEU A 84 -2.69 8.37 -9.79
N PHE A 85 -2.39 8.23 -8.51
CA PHE A 85 -2.84 7.08 -7.72
C PHE A 85 -4.37 7.03 -7.65
N LEU A 86 -5.04 8.15 -7.32
CA LEU A 86 -6.51 8.20 -7.31
C LEU A 86 -7.11 7.90 -8.69
N LEU A 87 -6.44 8.31 -9.78
CA LEU A 87 -6.84 8.02 -11.14
C LEU A 87 -6.75 6.52 -11.46
N GLN A 88 -5.66 5.86 -11.06
CA GLN A 88 -5.55 4.39 -11.15
C GLN A 88 -6.68 3.71 -10.37
N ARG A 89 -6.90 4.12 -9.11
CA ARG A 89 -7.98 3.59 -8.26
C ARG A 89 -9.37 3.82 -8.85
N ALA A 90 -9.61 4.97 -9.46
CA ALA A 90 -10.87 5.27 -10.14
C ALA A 90 -11.13 4.30 -11.29
N ALA A 91 -10.08 3.94 -12.03
CA ALA A 91 -10.20 3.07 -13.17
C ALA A 91 -10.42 1.59 -12.78
N GLU A 92 -9.69 1.09 -11.78
CA GLU A 92 -9.93 -0.23 -11.18
C GLU A 92 -11.36 -0.38 -10.66
N TRP A 93 -11.90 0.72 -10.10
CA TRP A 93 -13.28 0.75 -9.61
C TRP A 93 -14.31 0.66 -10.74
N ILE A 94 -14.08 1.30 -11.89
CA ILE A 94 -14.97 1.19 -13.08
C ILE A 94 -15.01 -0.24 -13.62
N GLU A 95 -13.89 -0.93 -13.63
CA GLU A 95 -13.82 -2.34 -14.04
C GLU A 95 -14.63 -3.22 -13.08
N CYS A 96 -14.47 -3.01 -11.77
CA CYS A 96 -15.27 -3.68 -10.74
C CYS A 96 -16.77 -3.41 -10.93
N ASP A 97 -17.16 -2.18 -11.26
CA ASP A 97 -18.55 -1.78 -11.50
C ASP A 97 -19.18 -2.51 -12.69
N HIS A 98 -18.38 -2.85 -13.71
CA HIS A 98 -18.84 -3.67 -14.83
C HIS A 98 -19.31 -5.05 -14.35
N TRP A 99 -18.56 -5.66 -13.43
CA TRP A 99 -18.89 -6.97 -12.85
C TRP A 99 -20.06 -6.89 -11.85
N ARG A 100 -20.20 -5.78 -11.13
CA ARG A 100 -21.25 -5.55 -10.11
C ARG A 100 -22.61 -5.11 -10.67
N ARG A 101 -22.78 -5.02 -11.99
CA ARG A 101 -24.06 -4.63 -12.61
C ARG A 101 -25.23 -5.55 -12.23
N PHE A 102 -24.93 -6.74 -11.72
CA PHE A 102 -25.92 -7.74 -11.31
C PHE A 102 -26.32 -7.64 -9.84
N ASP A 103 -25.60 -6.88 -9.01
CA ASP A 103 -25.90 -6.74 -7.59
C ASP A 103 -26.87 -5.58 -7.35
N PRO A 104 -27.96 -5.77 -6.57
CA PRO A 104 -28.85 -4.70 -6.13
C PRO A 104 -28.05 -3.61 -5.38
N PRO A 105 -28.34 -2.31 -5.58
CA PRO A 105 -27.61 -1.22 -4.93
C PRO A 105 -27.50 -1.38 -3.41
N GLU A 106 -28.57 -1.79 -2.72
CA GLU A 106 -28.64 -1.93 -1.26
C GLU A 106 -27.73 -3.04 -0.71
N GLU A 107 -27.36 -4.00 -1.56
CA GLU A 107 -26.47 -5.12 -1.21
C GLU A 107 -25.00 -4.76 -1.41
N ARG A 108 -24.69 -3.71 -2.20
CA ARG A 108 -23.32 -3.29 -2.49
C ARG A 108 -22.65 -2.71 -1.24
N ALA A 109 -21.41 -3.15 -0.97
CA ALA A 109 -20.62 -2.76 0.20
C ALA A 109 -20.31 -1.25 0.30
N ASP A 110 -20.29 -0.56 -0.84
CA ASP A 110 -20.01 0.88 -0.98
C ASP A 110 -21.27 1.75 -1.02
N PHE A 111 -22.46 1.16 -1.14
CA PHE A 111 -23.72 1.92 -1.20
C PHE A 111 -23.92 2.88 -0.01
N PRO A 112 -23.64 2.50 1.26
CA PRO A 112 -23.73 3.43 2.38
C PRO A 112 -22.80 4.63 2.25
N LEU A 113 -21.60 4.44 1.70
CA LEU A 113 -20.64 5.51 1.47
C LEU A 113 -21.13 6.46 0.37
N CYS A 114 -21.60 5.90 -0.75
CA CYS A 114 -22.16 6.67 -1.86
C CYS A 114 -23.37 7.49 -1.40
N TRP A 115 -24.29 6.89 -0.64
CA TRP A 115 -25.46 7.57 -0.08
C TRP A 115 -25.07 8.73 0.83
N ALA A 116 -24.18 8.49 1.81
CA ALA A 116 -23.71 9.53 2.73
C ALA A 116 -23.01 10.69 1.99
N LEU A 117 -22.31 10.39 0.90
CA LEU A 117 -21.69 11.42 0.07
C LEU A 117 -22.74 12.25 -0.66
N GLU A 118 -23.77 11.64 -1.24
CA GLU A 118 -24.86 12.37 -1.90
C GLU A 118 -25.60 13.28 -0.91
N GLU A 119 -25.89 12.81 0.31
CA GLU A 119 -26.50 13.64 1.36
C GLU A 119 -25.62 14.85 1.72
N ALA A 120 -24.30 14.64 1.85
CA ALA A 120 -23.35 15.71 2.11
C ALA A 120 -23.31 16.74 0.97
N LEU A 121 -23.22 16.27 -0.28
CA LEU A 121 -23.20 17.12 -1.48
C LEU A 121 -24.49 17.92 -1.68
N ALA A 122 -25.64 17.36 -1.29
CA ALA A 122 -26.93 18.04 -1.33
C ALA A 122 -27.02 19.16 -0.26
N THR A 123 -26.33 19.00 0.86
CA THR A 123 -26.32 19.97 1.97
C THR A 123 -25.34 21.11 1.72
N GLU A 124 -24.11 20.78 1.29
CA GLU A 124 -23.05 21.75 0.98
C GLU A 124 -22.43 21.38 -0.37
N PRO A 125 -22.76 22.14 -1.45
CA PRO A 125 -22.22 21.85 -2.78
C PRO A 125 -20.69 21.83 -2.78
N PHE A 126 -20.12 20.85 -3.45
CA PHE A 126 -18.67 20.76 -3.58
C PHE A 126 -18.14 21.82 -4.52
N GLU A 127 -17.10 22.54 -4.09
CA GLU A 127 -16.51 23.66 -4.84
C GLU A 127 -16.01 23.26 -6.23
N ILE A 128 -15.67 21.97 -6.41
CA ILE A 128 -15.29 21.41 -7.70
C ILE A 128 -16.56 20.96 -8.43
N PRO A 129 -16.86 21.51 -9.61
CA PRO A 129 -18.02 21.09 -10.40
C PRO A 129 -17.85 19.66 -10.92
N PRO A 130 -18.95 18.94 -11.20
CA PRO A 130 -18.89 17.63 -11.84
C PRO A 130 -18.11 17.66 -13.16
N HIS A 131 -17.34 16.62 -13.43
CA HIS A 131 -16.50 16.53 -14.62
C HIS A 131 -17.12 15.59 -15.67
N PRO A 132 -17.09 15.93 -16.97
CA PRO A 132 -17.67 15.08 -18.02
C PRO A 132 -16.90 13.76 -18.23
N ASP A 133 -15.59 13.75 -17.95
CA ASP A 133 -14.79 12.52 -17.94
C ASP A 133 -15.15 11.66 -16.71
N PRO A 134 -15.60 10.40 -16.89
CA PRO A 134 -15.99 9.52 -15.79
C PRO A 134 -14.88 9.20 -14.79
N LEU A 135 -13.62 9.11 -15.25
CA LEU A 135 -12.48 8.86 -14.37
C LEU A 135 -12.22 10.07 -13.48
N LEU A 136 -12.21 11.27 -14.07
CA LEU A 136 -11.99 12.50 -13.32
C LEU A 136 -13.17 12.82 -12.39
N GLU A 137 -14.41 12.48 -12.78
CA GLU A 137 -15.56 12.58 -11.89
C GLU A 137 -15.41 11.63 -10.69
N ARG A 138 -14.90 10.41 -10.91
CA ARG A 138 -14.66 9.47 -9.81
C ARG A 138 -13.57 9.97 -8.87
N VAL A 139 -12.46 10.50 -9.40
CA VAL A 139 -11.40 11.13 -8.60
C VAL A 139 -11.97 12.30 -7.80
N ARG A 140 -12.77 13.16 -8.43
CA ARG A 140 -13.48 14.25 -7.76
C ARG A 140 -14.32 13.73 -6.60
N ARG A 141 -15.06 12.63 -6.77
CA ARG A 141 -15.84 12.02 -5.69
C ARG A 141 -14.97 11.46 -4.57
N PHE A 142 -13.79 10.90 -4.84
CA PHE A 142 -12.83 10.52 -3.78
C PHE A 142 -12.36 11.74 -2.98
N ILE A 143 -12.06 12.86 -3.65
CA ILE A 143 -11.68 14.12 -3.01
C ILE A 143 -12.86 14.67 -2.18
N ALA A 144 -14.10 14.58 -2.69
CA ALA A 144 -15.30 14.95 -1.94
C ALA A 144 -15.50 14.08 -0.69
N THR A 145 -15.30 12.76 -0.79
CA THR A 145 -15.30 11.85 0.37
C THR A 145 -14.30 12.30 1.44
N ALA A 146 -13.08 12.68 1.03
CA ALA A 146 -12.09 13.24 1.94
C ALA A 146 -12.52 14.57 2.56
N ARG A 147 -13.24 15.41 1.83
CA ARG A 147 -13.70 16.71 2.34
C ARG A 147 -14.81 16.53 3.38
N TYR A 148 -15.81 15.70 3.10
CA TYR A 148 -17.06 15.67 3.87
C TYR A 148 -17.14 14.53 4.87
N LEU A 149 -16.68 13.34 4.51
CA LEU A 149 -16.94 12.12 5.27
C LEU A 149 -15.71 11.64 6.03
N ARG A 150 -14.54 11.74 5.41
CA ARG A 150 -13.27 11.21 5.92
C ARG A 150 -12.15 12.25 5.94
N PRO A 151 -12.30 13.41 6.63
CA PRO A 151 -11.24 14.41 6.66
C PRO A 151 -9.97 13.88 7.32
N TRP A 152 -8.82 14.06 6.69
CA TRP A 152 -7.53 13.65 7.22
C TRP A 152 -7.30 14.18 8.63
N ARG A 153 -7.65 15.44 8.94
CA ARG A 153 -7.55 15.97 10.32
C ARG A 153 -8.23 15.10 11.40
N VAL A 154 -9.25 14.32 11.05
CA VAL A 154 -9.96 13.40 11.95
C VAL A 154 -9.26 12.04 12.02
N TYR A 155 -8.65 11.59 10.92
CA TYR A 155 -8.08 10.24 10.79
C TYR A 155 -6.54 10.19 10.81
N GLY A 156 -5.85 11.31 10.66
CA GLY A 156 -4.40 11.43 10.49
C GLY A 156 -3.62 11.08 11.75
N LEU A 157 -4.27 11.11 12.92
CA LEU A 157 -3.74 10.54 14.16
C LEU A 157 -3.72 9.00 14.15
N ARG A 158 -4.52 8.35 13.28
CA ARG A 158 -4.70 6.90 13.20
C ARG A 158 -4.05 6.30 11.95
N LEU A 159 -4.05 7.03 10.85
CA LEU A 159 -3.57 6.59 9.54
C LEU A 159 -2.45 7.49 9.05
N ASN A 160 -1.45 6.91 8.40
CA ASN A 160 -0.53 7.70 7.58
C ASN A 160 -1.26 8.24 6.33
N LEU A 161 -0.64 9.18 5.61
CA LEU A 161 -1.28 9.82 4.47
C LEU A 161 -1.64 8.85 3.33
N LEU A 162 -0.80 7.86 3.03
CA LEU A 162 -1.12 6.85 2.01
C LEU A 162 -2.29 5.97 2.44
N ALA A 163 -2.29 5.49 3.68
CA ALA A 163 -3.35 4.68 4.25
C ALA A 163 -4.66 5.45 4.26
N TRP A 164 -4.62 6.77 4.49
CA TRP A 164 -5.76 7.64 4.32
C TRP A 164 -6.22 7.72 2.85
N LEU A 165 -5.32 7.99 1.90
CA LEU A 165 -5.66 8.02 0.46
C LEU A 165 -6.28 6.71 -0.01
N GLN A 166 -5.73 5.56 0.42
CA GLN A 166 -6.28 4.23 0.16
C GLN A 166 -7.68 4.10 0.77
N TYR A 167 -7.83 4.47 2.04
CA TYR A 167 -9.10 4.41 2.76
C TYR A 167 -10.21 5.21 2.05
N LEU A 168 -9.92 6.35 1.44
CA LEU A 168 -10.93 7.12 0.67
C LEU A 168 -11.51 6.35 -0.52
N THR A 169 -10.74 5.41 -1.08
CA THR A 169 -11.14 4.61 -2.25
C THR A 169 -11.76 3.26 -1.88
N GLN A 170 -11.76 2.89 -0.59
CA GLN A 170 -12.24 1.59 -0.13
C GLN A 170 -13.76 1.57 0.17
N PRO A 171 -14.47 0.47 -0.20
CA PRO A 171 -15.84 0.20 0.23
C PRO A 171 -15.96 0.09 1.76
N THR A 172 -17.13 0.41 2.31
CA THR A 172 -17.36 0.53 3.75
C THR A 172 -17.68 -0.76 4.52
N ARG A 173 -17.96 -1.88 3.86
CA ARG A 173 -18.30 -3.13 4.58
C ARG A 173 -17.09 -4.06 4.70
N SER A 174 -16.76 -4.38 5.94
CA SER A 174 -15.72 -5.32 6.32
C SER A 174 -16.13 -6.76 6.02
N ALA A 175 -15.50 -7.33 4.99
CA ALA A 175 -15.18 -8.76 4.89
C ALA A 175 -13.88 -8.90 4.08
N ASP A 176 -13.70 -8.04 3.07
CA ASP A 176 -12.50 -7.96 2.23
C ASP A 176 -11.70 -6.67 2.48
N MET A 177 -11.50 -6.28 3.75
CA MET A 177 -10.62 -5.15 4.11
C MET A 177 -9.13 -5.42 3.82
N GLY A 178 -8.78 -6.54 3.19
CA GLY A 178 -7.40 -7.02 3.06
C GLY A 178 -6.85 -7.17 1.65
N SER A 179 -7.49 -6.72 0.57
CA SER A 179 -6.99 -7.12 -0.77
C SER A 179 -7.11 -6.14 -1.94
N LEU A 180 -7.18 -4.84 -1.71
CA LEU A 180 -7.08 -3.87 -2.81
C LEU A 180 -6.16 -2.72 -2.42
N ALA A 181 -4.95 -2.76 -2.99
CA ALA A 181 -3.86 -1.79 -2.85
C ALA A 181 -3.79 -1.14 -1.45
N GLY A 182 -3.28 -1.85 -0.45
CA GLY A 182 -3.49 -1.42 0.95
C GLY A 182 -2.78 -2.19 2.05
N ASP A 183 -2.30 -3.40 1.81
CA ASP A 183 -1.45 -4.07 2.80
C ASP A 183 -0.07 -3.38 2.82
N TRP A 184 0.09 -2.49 3.80
CA TRP A 184 1.35 -1.84 4.15
C TRP A 184 2.31 -2.78 4.88
N ASP A 185 1.89 -4.01 5.21
CA ASP A 185 2.84 -5.04 5.57
C ASP A 185 3.62 -5.37 4.30
N PRO A 186 4.92 -5.03 4.20
CA PRO A 186 5.71 -5.43 3.06
C PRO A 186 5.78 -6.94 3.11
N HIS A 187 4.92 -7.58 2.32
CA HIS A 187 5.15 -8.93 1.92
C HIS A 187 6.44 -8.88 1.11
N TRP A 188 7.51 -9.41 1.70
CA TRP A 188 8.78 -9.78 1.06
C TRP A 188 8.57 -10.71 -0.17
N ASP A 189 7.33 -11.11 -0.41
CA ASP A 189 6.81 -11.86 -1.54
C ASP A 189 6.17 -10.93 -2.60
N ILE A 190 6.94 -9.93 -3.07
CA ILE A 190 6.61 -9.23 -4.31
C ILE A 190 7.20 -10.01 -5.48
N ALA A 191 6.48 -10.08 -6.58
CA ALA A 191 7.01 -10.61 -7.83
C ALA A 191 7.75 -9.54 -8.62
N TYR A 192 7.26 -8.29 -8.55
CA TYR A 192 7.71 -7.21 -9.41
C TYR A 192 7.79 -5.86 -8.69
N ARG A 193 8.47 -4.93 -9.33
CA ARG A 193 8.41 -3.50 -9.03
C ARG A 193 8.26 -2.72 -10.33
N TYR A 194 7.28 -1.83 -10.40
CA TYR A 194 7.03 -0.99 -11.56
C TYR A 194 7.33 0.46 -11.21
N ARG A 195 8.10 1.12 -12.06
CA ARG A 195 8.45 2.54 -11.88
C ARG A 195 7.87 3.32 -13.04
N LEU A 196 6.94 4.23 -12.76
CA LEU A 196 6.37 5.13 -13.76
C LEU A 196 7.01 6.50 -13.61
N PHE A 197 7.39 7.09 -14.73
CA PHE A 197 8.06 8.38 -14.81
C PHE A 197 7.18 9.37 -15.55
N PHE A 198 6.94 10.53 -14.95
CA PHE A 198 6.09 11.58 -15.51
C PHE A 198 6.90 12.89 -15.60
N TRP A 199 7.09 13.40 -16.81
CA TRP A 199 7.75 14.69 -17.02
C TRP A 199 6.71 15.80 -16.98
N ILE A 200 6.88 16.74 -16.06
CA ILE A 200 6.02 17.92 -15.98
C ILE A 200 6.55 19.05 -16.86
N HIS A 201 5.62 19.81 -17.44
CA HIS A 201 5.93 20.98 -18.26
C HIS A 201 6.68 22.03 -17.40
N PRO A 202 7.75 22.67 -17.93
CA PRO A 202 8.53 23.69 -17.20
C PRO A 202 7.69 24.82 -16.59
N ASP A 203 6.72 25.32 -17.35
CA ASP A 203 5.88 26.47 -16.96
C ASP A 203 4.50 26.10 -16.39
N ASP A 204 4.13 24.81 -16.39
CA ASP A 204 2.85 24.33 -15.86
C ASP A 204 3.05 23.03 -15.08
N PRO A 205 3.16 23.09 -13.73
CA PRO A 205 3.48 21.92 -12.91
C PRO A 205 2.37 20.86 -12.88
N PHE A 206 1.20 21.15 -13.45
CA PHE A 206 0.06 20.23 -13.55
C PHE A 206 -0.12 19.64 -14.96
N ARG A 207 0.73 20.03 -15.91
CA ARG A 207 0.78 19.45 -17.26
C ARG A 207 1.89 18.42 -17.33
N ILE A 208 1.54 17.21 -17.71
CA ILE A 208 2.47 16.11 -17.95
C ILE A 208 2.70 15.99 -19.46
N GLU A 209 3.93 16.18 -19.90
CA GLU A 209 4.30 16.16 -21.32
C GLU A 209 4.66 14.76 -21.82
N ARG A 210 5.22 13.94 -20.92
CA ARG A 210 5.74 12.62 -21.25
C ARG A 210 5.53 11.66 -20.10
N ILE A 211 5.28 10.41 -20.45
CA ILE A 211 5.24 9.28 -19.53
C ILE A 211 6.15 8.16 -20.03
N ALA A 212 6.90 7.52 -19.13
CA ALA A 212 7.67 6.31 -19.40
C ALA A 212 7.48 5.29 -18.27
N ILE A 213 7.82 4.03 -18.51
CA ILE A 213 7.78 2.96 -17.49
C ILE A 213 9.08 2.15 -17.47
N GLU A 214 9.47 1.70 -16.28
CA GLU A 214 10.46 0.64 -16.07
C GLU A 214 9.74 -0.55 -15.44
N LEU A 215 9.93 -1.74 -16.05
CA LEU A 215 9.45 -3.00 -15.52
C LEU A 215 10.61 -3.69 -14.80
N CYS A 216 10.47 -3.93 -13.50
CA CYS A 216 11.52 -4.57 -12.70
C CYS A 216 11.05 -5.86 -12.05
N ASP A 217 12.00 -6.76 -11.82
CA ASP A 217 11.82 -7.91 -10.94
C ASP A 217 11.66 -7.47 -9.47
N ARG A 218 11.52 -8.45 -8.58
CA ARG A 218 11.41 -8.22 -7.14
C ARG A 218 12.62 -7.48 -6.54
N ASP A 219 13.80 -7.65 -7.12
CA ASP A 219 15.06 -7.08 -6.64
C ASP A 219 15.29 -5.66 -7.19
N GLY A 220 14.43 -5.23 -8.13
CA GLY A 220 14.48 -3.92 -8.76
C GLY A 220 15.37 -3.87 -10.00
N SER A 221 15.79 -5.03 -10.51
CA SER A 221 16.53 -5.17 -11.77
C SER A 221 15.57 -5.08 -12.94
N ASN A 222 15.99 -4.43 -14.02
CA ASN A 222 15.14 -4.23 -15.19
C ASN A 222 14.86 -5.56 -15.91
N LEU A 223 13.59 -5.95 -16.03
CA LEU A 223 13.17 -7.21 -16.64
C LEU A 223 13.55 -7.33 -18.11
N LEU A 224 13.64 -6.20 -18.83
CA LEU A 224 13.91 -6.21 -20.27
C LEU A 224 15.40 -6.38 -20.59
N THR A 225 16.28 -6.12 -19.62
CA THR A 225 17.74 -6.13 -19.78
C THR A 225 18.48 -7.02 -18.79
N ALA A 226 17.80 -7.60 -17.79
CA ALA A 226 18.41 -8.57 -16.89
C ALA A 226 19.01 -9.69 -17.73
N ALA A 227 20.28 -10.05 -17.47
CA ALA A 227 20.97 -11.11 -18.18
C ALA A 227 20.12 -12.38 -18.11
N ASP A 228 19.96 -13.06 -19.24
CA ASP A 228 19.25 -14.34 -19.35
C ASP A 228 19.60 -15.19 -18.11
N PRO A 229 18.64 -15.54 -17.25
CA PRO A 229 18.92 -16.52 -16.22
C PRO A 229 19.45 -17.76 -16.93
N GLU A 230 20.56 -18.31 -16.44
CA GLU A 230 21.21 -19.53 -16.98
C GLU A 230 20.29 -20.79 -16.93
N ASP A 231 19.00 -20.62 -16.62
CA ASP A 231 17.95 -21.62 -16.70
C ASP A 231 16.92 -21.21 -17.79
N ASP A 232 17.09 -21.86 -18.93
CA ASP A 232 16.43 -21.66 -20.21
C ASP A 232 14.97 -22.15 -20.17
N ASP A 233 14.10 -21.48 -19.41
CA ASP A 233 12.65 -21.77 -19.42
C ASP A 233 11.99 -21.10 -20.64
N GLU A 234 11.65 -21.91 -21.64
CA GLU A 234 10.98 -21.51 -22.88
C GLU A 234 9.75 -20.62 -22.60
N TRP A 235 9.02 -20.89 -21.52
CA TRP A 235 7.86 -20.10 -21.10
C TRP A 235 8.23 -18.66 -20.70
N GLN A 236 9.36 -18.46 -20.01
CA GLN A 236 9.83 -17.12 -19.64
C GLN A 236 10.28 -16.32 -20.87
N ARG A 237 10.92 -16.99 -21.84
CA ARG A 237 11.30 -16.36 -23.11
C ARG A 237 10.07 -15.91 -23.90
N GLU A 238 9.07 -16.77 -24.03
CA GLU A 238 7.80 -16.42 -24.69
C GLU A 238 7.09 -15.25 -24.00
N GLU A 239 7.08 -15.20 -22.67
CA GLU A 239 6.49 -14.09 -21.91
C GLU A 239 7.24 -12.77 -22.16
N MET A 240 8.58 -12.79 -22.12
CA MET A 240 9.38 -11.60 -22.38
C MET A 240 9.25 -11.11 -23.82
N ASP A 241 9.15 -12.02 -24.79
CA ASP A 241 8.95 -11.65 -26.19
C ASP A 241 7.57 -11.03 -26.43
N ARG A 242 6.51 -11.56 -25.80
CA ARG A 242 5.17 -10.96 -25.80
C ARG A 242 5.18 -9.55 -25.19
N LEU A 243 5.86 -9.35 -24.06
CA LEU A 243 5.99 -8.02 -23.45
C LEU A 243 6.74 -7.04 -24.37
N ARG A 244 7.85 -7.48 -24.96
CA ARG A 244 8.61 -6.65 -25.92
C ARG A 244 7.80 -6.33 -27.16
N GLU A 245 6.96 -7.24 -27.64
CA GLU A 245 6.04 -7.01 -28.75
C GLU A 245 4.98 -5.98 -28.36
N ALA A 246 4.29 -6.16 -27.23
CA ALA A 246 3.28 -5.21 -26.74
C ALA A 246 3.85 -3.78 -26.56
N ILE A 247 5.07 -3.66 -26.02
CA ILE A 247 5.77 -2.38 -25.88
C ILE A 247 6.02 -1.73 -27.25
N ARG A 248 6.45 -2.51 -28.25
CA ARG A 248 6.73 -2.02 -29.61
C ARG A 248 5.47 -1.63 -30.35
N GLU A 249 4.44 -2.48 -30.33
CA GLU A 249 3.18 -2.24 -31.04
C GLU A 249 2.43 -1.04 -30.49
N SER A 250 2.47 -0.85 -29.17
CA SER A 250 1.77 0.24 -28.50
C SER A 250 2.62 1.51 -28.34
N ASP A 251 3.86 1.55 -28.86
CA ASP A 251 4.81 2.66 -28.71
C ASP A 251 4.97 3.11 -27.24
N ILE A 252 5.19 2.14 -26.34
CA ILE A 252 5.36 2.41 -24.91
C ILE A 252 6.78 2.89 -24.67
N ALA A 253 6.91 4.09 -24.09
CA ALA A 253 8.21 4.63 -23.76
C ALA A 253 8.80 3.92 -22.53
N ILE A 254 10.01 3.36 -22.70
CA ILE A 254 10.77 2.73 -21.62
C ILE A 254 11.85 3.69 -21.12
N ALA A 255 12.03 3.75 -19.81
CA ALA A 255 13.14 4.44 -19.17
C ALA A 255 13.71 3.59 -18.03
N ALA A 256 14.93 3.89 -17.59
CA ALA A 256 15.54 3.24 -16.44
C ALA A 256 15.85 4.28 -15.37
N LEU A 257 15.51 3.99 -14.12
CA LEU A 257 15.76 4.89 -12.99
C LEU A 257 17.25 5.26 -12.90
N GLU A 258 18.14 4.29 -13.11
CA GLU A 258 19.59 4.49 -13.03
C GLU A 258 20.09 5.52 -14.06
N THR A 259 19.53 5.51 -15.28
CA THR A 259 19.85 6.51 -16.31
C THR A 259 19.34 7.88 -15.90
N LEU A 260 18.09 7.97 -15.42
CA LEU A 260 17.49 9.24 -15.00
C LEU A 260 18.20 9.87 -13.80
N GLN A 261 18.74 9.06 -12.88
CA GLN A 261 19.53 9.53 -11.75
C GLN A 261 20.88 10.14 -12.17
N ARG A 262 21.37 9.88 -13.38
CA ARG A 262 22.56 10.56 -13.93
C ARG A 262 22.23 11.95 -14.45
N ASP A 263 20.99 12.15 -14.92
CA ASP A 263 20.54 13.37 -15.58
C ASP A 263 19.82 14.34 -14.62
N TYR A 264 19.23 13.83 -13.54
CA TYR A 264 18.41 14.60 -12.61
C TYR A 264 18.84 14.38 -11.16
N ALA A 265 18.82 15.46 -10.38
CA ALA A 265 19.08 15.40 -8.95
C ALA A 265 17.89 14.75 -8.22
N MET A 266 18.18 13.73 -7.41
CA MET A 266 17.18 13.07 -6.57
C MET A 266 17.29 13.57 -5.13
N PRO A 267 16.30 14.32 -4.61
CA PRO A 267 16.28 14.73 -3.21
C PRO A 267 16.27 13.53 -2.28
N ALA A 268 16.84 13.69 -1.08
CA ALA A 268 16.80 12.64 -0.07
C ALA A 268 15.34 12.30 0.28
N ASP A 269 14.96 11.05 0.05
CA ASP A 269 13.61 10.56 0.27
C ASP A 269 13.36 10.30 1.75
N ARG A 270 13.12 11.36 2.52
CA ARG A 270 12.81 11.23 3.95
C ARG A 270 11.39 10.75 4.20
N PHE A 271 10.51 10.73 3.21
CA PHE A 271 9.11 10.39 3.42
C PHE A 271 8.89 8.87 3.34
N TRP A 272 9.49 8.21 2.34
CA TRP A 272 9.32 6.76 2.13
C TRP A 272 10.41 5.93 2.85
N GLN A 273 11.60 6.49 3.10
CA GLN A 273 12.69 5.78 3.83
C GLN A 273 12.32 5.36 5.26
N PHE A 274 11.38 6.04 5.92
CA PHE A 274 10.96 5.69 7.29
C PHE A 274 10.18 4.36 7.39
N ARG A 275 9.89 3.66 6.28
CA ARG A 275 9.10 2.43 6.30
C ARG A 275 9.60 1.29 5.39
N GLU A 276 10.67 1.49 4.62
CA GLU A 276 11.10 0.50 3.61
C GLU A 276 11.86 -0.72 4.14
N ARG A 277 12.16 -0.79 5.43
CA ARG A 277 12.61 -2.03 6.05
C ARG A 277 11.99 -2.15 7.44
N PRO A 278 10.77 -2.71 7.60
CA PRO A 278 10.47 -3.30 8.88
C PRO A 278 11.57 -4.32 9.14
N ASP A 279 12.05 -4.36 10.38
CA ASP A 279 13.06 -5.31 10.79
C ASP A 279 12.63 -6.71 10.29
N PRO A 280 13.45 -7.40 9.48
CA PRO A 280 13.12 -8.74 8.99
C PRO A 280 12.73 -9.69 10.11
N GLN A 281 13.27 -9.48 11.31
CA GLN A 281 12.90 -10.22 12.51
C GLN A 281 11.49 -9.85 12.97
N GLU A 282 11.18 -8.57 13.14
CA GLU A 282 9.84 -8.09 13.52
C GLU A 282 8.76 -8.53 12.52
N THR A 283 9.07 -8.51 11.22
CA THR A 283 8.17 -8.94 10.15
C THR A 283 7.88 -10.44 10.22
N ARG A 284 8.93 -11.26 10.42
CA ARG A 284 8.78 -12.71 10.63
C ARG A 284 8.00 -13.01 11.91
N GLN A 285 8.19 -12.23 12.96
CA GLN A 285 7.45 -12.40 14.21
C GLN A 285 5.96 -12.07 14.02
N ARG A 286 5.62 -11.00 13.31
CA ARG A 286 4.22 -10.66 12.98
C ARG A 286 3.54 -11.74 12.14
N ALA A 287 4.22 -12.26 11.12
CA ALA A 287 3.70 -13.35 10.29
C ALA A 287 3.43 -14.61 11.12
N ARG A 288 4.39 -15.04 11.96
CA ARG A 288 4.21 -16.17 12.88
C ARG A 288 3.05 -15.95 13.84
N ARG A 289 2.90 -14.76 14.45
CA ARG A 289 1.77 -14.46 15.33
C ARG A 289 0.42 -14.55 14.62
N LYS A 290 0.34 -14.11 13.36
CA LYS A 290 -0.88 -14.20 12.53
C LYS A 290 -1.25 -15.65 12.26
N GLU A 291 -0.28 -16.51 11.94
CA GLU A 291 -0.50 -17.96 11.77
C GLU A 291 -0.97 -18.64 13.07
N LEU A 292 -0.45 -18.19 14.22
CA LEU A 292 -0.78 -18.75 15.53
C LEU A 292 -2.10 -18.23 16.12
N GLN A 293 -2.73 -17.24 15.49
CA GLN A 293 -3.91 -16.57 16.04
C GLN A 293 -5.09 -17.52 16.27
N ALA A 294 -5.28 -18.50 15.38
CA ALA A 294 -6.31 -19.53 15.53
C ALA A 294 -6.06 -20.41 16.76
N SER A 295 -4.80 -20.84 16.98
CA SER A 295 -4.40 -21.64 18.14
C SER A 295 -4.54 -20.85 19.44
N CYS A 296 -4.16 -19.57 19.46
CA CYS A 296 -4.38 -18.68 20.60
C CYS A 296 -5.87 -18.57 20.94
N ASN A 297 -6.73 -18.36 19.95
CA ASN A 297 -8.17 -18.26 20.17
C ASN A 297 -8.77 -19.55 20.75
N ILE A 298 -8.33 -20.71 20.27
CA ILE A 298 -8.78 -22.01 20.80
C ILE A 298 -8.37 -22.17 22.27
N LEU A 299 -7.12 -21.86 22.62
CA LEU A 299 -6.66 -21.92 24.01
C LEU A 299 -7.42 -20.95 24.91
N LEU A 300 -7.67 -19.71 24.43
CA LEU A 300 -8.43 -18.72 25.19
C LEU A 300 -9.85 -19.19 25.50
N ILE A 301 -10.50 -19.92 24.58
CA ILE A 301 -11.80 -20.56 24.84
C ILE A 301 -11.69 -21.59 25.98
N GLN A 302 -10.59 -22.34 26.05
CA GLN A 302 -10.38 -23.32 27.13
C GLN A 302 -10.09 -22.64 28.47
N VAL A 303 -9.30 -21.57 28.47
CA VAL A 303 -9.05 -20.73 29.65
C VAL A 303 -10.36 -20.13 30.16
N GLU A 304 -11.18 -19.57 29.26
CA GLU A 304 -12.48 -19.00 29.62
C GLU A 304 -13.41 -20.05 30.25
N LYS A 305 -13.49 -21.25 29.65
CA LYS A 305 -14.33 -22.34 30.17
C LYS A 305 -13.90 -22.81 31.55
N ARG A 306 -12.60 -22.75 31.87
CA ARG A 306 -12.04 -23.29 33.11
C ARG A 306 -11.92 -22.25 34.22
N PHE A 307 -11.40 -21.07 33.90
CA PHE A 307 -11.03 -20.03 34.85
C PHE A 307 -11.91 -18.78 34.73
N GLY A 308 -12.80 -18.71 33.73
CA GLY A 308 -13.74 -17.62 33.52
C GLY A 308 -13.24 -16.55 32.54
N ALA A 309 -14.18 -15.72 32.08
CA ALA A 309 -13.96 -14.72 31.05
C ALA A 309 -12.94 -13.63 31.44
N VAL A 310 -12.87 -13.27 32.72
CA VAL A 310 -11.91 -12.27 33.22
C VAL A 310 -10.47 -12.77 33.02
N ILE A 311 -10.19 -14.00 33.43
CA ILE A 311 -8.84 -14.59 33.29
C ILE A 311 -8.48 -14.80 31.81
N ALA A 312 -9.44 -15.14 30.96
CA ALA A 312 -9.21 -15.23 29.51
C ALA A 312 -8.88 -13.86 28.90
N ALA A 313 -9.55 -12.79 29.31
CA ALA A 313 -9.23 -11.43 28.88
C ALA A 313 -7.82 -11.01 29.31
N ASP A 314 -7.41 -11.34 30.54
CA ASP A 314 -6.07 -11.05 31.06
C ASP A 314 -4.97 -11.91 30.40
N SER A 315 -5.32 -13.13 29.97
CA SER A 315 -4.40 -14.06 29.31
C SER A 315 -4.12 -13.68 27.85
N ARG A 316 -5.09 -13.08 27.15
CA ARG A 316 -4.98 -12.71 25.73
C ARG A 316 -3.73 -11.87 25.40
N PRO A 317 -3.49 -10.72 26.05
CA PRO A 317 -2.32 -9.89 25.70
C PRO A 317 -0.99 -10.57 26.02
N LEU A 318 -0.96 -11.53 26.95
CA LEU A 318 0.24 -12.31 27.27
C LEU A 318 0.48 -13.40 26.22
N MET A 319 -0.57 -14.13 25.82
CA MET A 319 -0.48 -15.16 24.79
C MET A 319 -0.10 -14.59 23.42
N GLU A 320 -0.59 -13.40 23.07
CA GLU A 320 -0.27 -12.72 21.79
C GLU A 320 1.21 -12.30 21.69
N ARG A 321 1.97 -12.39 22.77
CA ARG A 321 3.43 -12.15 22.78
C ARG A 321 4.25 -13.41 22.47
N ILE A 322 3.63 -14.59 22.42
CA ILE A 322 4.27 -15.86 22.10
C ILE A 322 4.17 -16.09 20.59
N ASP A 323 5.30 -16.22 19.92
CA ASP A 323 5.42 -16.38 18.47
C ASP A 323 5.95 -17.77 18.05
N GLU A 324 6.01 -18.72 19.00
CA GLU A 324 6.41 -20.12 18.80
C GLU A 324 5.25 -21.08 19.08
N PHE A 325 4.93 -21.95 18.11
CA PHE A 325 3.82 -22.90 18.20
C PHE A 325 3.98 -23.88 19.38
N ASP A 326 5.16 -24.48 19.54
CA ASP A 326 5.40 -25.52 20.55
C ASP A 326 5.17 -25.02 21.98
N ARG A 327 5.36 -23.72 22.21
CA ARG A 327 5.09 -23.09 23.51
C ARG A 327 3.61 -22.91 23.76
N LEU A 328 2.85 -22.49 22.75
CA LEU A 328 1.38 -22.46 22.84
C LEU A 328 0.82 -23.86 23.05
N LEU A 329 1.40 -24.87 22.39
CA LEU A 329 1.03 -26.26 22.59
C LEU A 329 1.30 -26.73 24.02
N THR A 330 2.46 -26.41 24.59
CA THR A 330 2.79 -26.71 26.00
C THR A 330 1.82 -26.04 26.97
N LEU A 331 1.33 -24.84 26.63
CA LEU A 331 0.34 -24.15 27.45
C LEU A 331 -1.03 -24.86 27.42
N ALA A 332 -1.37 -25.63 26.40
CA ALA A 332 -2.61 -26.41 26.39
C ALA A 332 -2.65 -27.42 27.54
N ASP A 333 -1.53 -28.08 27.81
CA ASP A 333 -1.38 -28.97 28.96
C ASP A 333 -1.39 -28.19 30.28
N ALA A 334 -0.78 -27.01 30.30
CA ALA A 334 -0.79 -26.15 31.50
C ALA A 334 -2.20 -25.66 31.85
N VAL A 335 -3.06 -25.35 30.87
CA VAL A 335 -4.48 -25.05 31.12
C VAL A 335 -5.17 -26.24 31.80
N ILE A 336 -4.84 -27.48 31.40
CA ILE A 336 -5.44 -28.69 31.96
C ILE A 336 -4.91 -29.00 33.37
N ASN A 337 -3.63 -28.75 33.62
CA ASN A 337 -2.95 -29.19 34.83
C ASN A 337 -2.87 -28.12 35.93
N SER A 338 -3.11 -26.85 35.62
CA SER A 338 -3.06 -25.77 36.61
C SER A 338 -4.22 -25.89 37.61
N PRO A 339 -3.96 -25.92 38.93
CA PRO A 339 -4.99 -26.10 39.94
C PRO A 339 -5.96 -24.92 40.02
N ASP A 340 -5.52 -23.71 39.70
CA ASP A 340 -6.30 -22.47 39.75
C ASP A 340 -5.81 -21.44 38.72
N SER A 341 -6.46 -20.27 38.70
CA SER A 341 -6.15 -19.16 37.80
C SER A 341 -4.77 -18.56 38.04
N ASP A 342 -4.31 -18.55 39.29
CA ASP A 342 -3.03 -17.94 39.67
C ASP A 342 -1.86 -18.79 39.17
N ALA A 343 -1.97 -20.11 39.31
CA ALA A 343 -1.01 -21.07 38.76
C ALA A 343 -0.96 -21.01 37.22
N TRP A 344 -2.12 -20.84 36.56
CA TRP A 344 -2.18 -20.63 35.11
C TRP A 344 -1.46 -19.36 34.68
N LEU A 345 -1.77 -18.22 35.29
CA LEU A 345 -1.14 -16.94 34.95
C LEU A 345 0.37 -16.96 35.20
N ALA A 346 0.83 -17.67 36.24
CA ALA A 346 2.24 -17.89 36.50
C ALA A 346 2.92 -18.71 35.39
N ALA A 347 2.30 -19.80 34.93
CA ALA A 347 2.81 -20.63 33.84
C ALA A 347 2.85 -19.87 32.50
N LEU A 348 1.80 -19.09 32.22
CA LEU A 348 1.73 -18.22 31.05
C LEU A 348 2.83 -17.15 31.08
N GLY A 349 3.01 -16.48 32.22
CA GLY A 349 4.04 -15.46 32.41
C GLY A 349 5.47 -16.00 32.30
N GLU A 350 5.72 -17.26 32.66
CA GLU A 350 7.00 -17.94 32.46
C GLU A 350 7.24 -18.26 30.97
N SER A 351 6.22 -18.73 30.26
CA SER A 351 6.30 -18.97 28.81
C SER A 351 6.64 -17.70 28.03
N VAL A 352 6.00 -16.58 28.38
CA VAL A 352 6.27 -15.25 27.79
C VAL A 352 7.70 -14.77 28.08
N ARG A 353 8.19 -14.94 29.31
CA ARG A 353 9.56 -14.52 29.68
C ARG A 353 10.62 -15.23 28.86
N ARG A 354 10.43 -16.52 28.60
CA ARG A 354 11.35 -17.31 27.78
C ARG A 354 11.26 -16.96 26.29
N SER A 355 10.20 -16.27 25.84
CA SER A 355 9.98 -15.91 24.42
C SER A 355 10.64 -14.58 24.05
N LEU A 356 11.19 -13.86 25.02
CA LEU A 356 12.04 -12.71 24.76
C LEU A 356 13.43 -13.22 24.36
N PRO A 357 14.08 -12.64 23.34
CA PRO A 357 15.48 -12.96 23.04
C PRO A 357 16.32 -12.66 24.28
N GLU A 358 17.22 -13.59 24.64
CA GLU A 358 18.27 -13.28 25.61
C GLU A 358 18.97 -12.00 25.11
N THR A 359 18.94 -10.94 25.92
CA THR A 359 19.81 -9.79 25.66
C THR A 359 21.23 -10.32 25.70
N ASP A 360 21.86 -10.40 24.53
CA ASP A 360 23.24 -10.85 24.38
C ASP A 360 24.16 -9.77 24.98
N ASP A 361 24.37 -9.85 26.30
CA ASP A 361 25.33 -9.05 27.07
C ASP A 361 26.79 -9.42 26.72
N ARG A 362 27.05 -10.02 25.56
CA ARG A 362 28.36 -10.39 25.06
C ARG A 362 28.64 -9.83 23.66
N THR A 363 28.50 -8.52 23.50
CA THR A 363 29.34 -7.82 22.53
C THR A 363 30.49 -7.16 23.29
N PRO A 364 31.73 -7.70 23.25
CA PRO A 364 32.86 -6.98 23.82
C PRO A 364 33.06 -5.71 23.00
N ASP A 365 33.07 -4.58 23.70
CA ASP A 365 33.40 -3.24 23.25
C ASP A 365 34.73 -3.27 22.46
N ARG A 366 34.63 -3.45 21.13
CA ARG A 366 35.80 -3.54 20.23
C ARG A 366 36.29 -2.17 19.74
N ASN A 367 35.77 -1.09 20.31
CA ASN A 367 36.25 0.27 20.07
C ASN A 367 36.86 0.88 21.34
N LYS A 368 37.87 0.22 21.90
CA LYS A 368 38.84 0.88 22.78
C LYS A 368 40.26 0.40 22.51
N ARG A 369 41.10 1.39 22.16
CA ARG A 369 42.57 1.46 22.18
C ARG A 369 43.29 0.88 20.95
N ASP A 370 44.25 1.55 20.33
CA ASP A 370 44.92 2.86 20.54
C ASP A 370 45.35 3.42 19.18
#